data_AF-A0AAX3CP25-F1
#
_entry.id   AF-A0AAX3CP25-F1
#
_cell.length_a   1.000
_cell.length_b   1.000
_cell.length_c   1.000
_cell.angle_alpha   90.00
_cell.angle_beta   90.00
_cell.angle_gamma   90.00
#
_symmetry.space_group_name_H-M   'P 1'
#
loop_
_entity.id
_entity.type
_entity.pdbx_description
1 polymer ?
#
loop_
_entity_poly.entity_id
_entity_poly.type
_entity_poly.pdbx_seq_one_letter_code
_entity_poly.pdbx_strand_id
1 'polypeptide(L)'
;MKLLDAFKEQIAQMGPLKRVWLTTFNLDIAFVESRILPAVLDIDPPVGRMDYEGLQRALNESNIDFRVYCDPRMIALDKPKRTSIAVYPVSVRKLAADEALYLDGEHSLFHPKVFYLEDKNKKIVLGAGSANLTLSGWGRNQEAVDFRTVSSNAQYQQIKQFFMGLDEEPNQDILPADGDILYGDDPKWSFIHSLSELTLMDALIANGELTTLSVWSPYLADNLPALIAKLAGPYLRVELVPDLAAGQFIRTRWGEELQALITVQRLTLFKPPAERDPRLMMTHAKLWLGESTTGRHLAIGSWNFTGPGCSSLRVKGRNVEAGIVHPVSKRTTLCSTVWAVNEGDFASEELLEEEALVPGSLPPFDLTVIFDWQRCEYRLTGKWFLGKPKEGYRLLLPGIKKPVRLTWNTVDGTLASPFLIDVEQSAALLDSPFYTLRKTGEADWTGTIVETGSEYRRALRFKSLDDVLDSYMNSSEPEQSDNLILRSVAGQDELFSEESDETEYLSPEATSYFRLFQAMRLRSKTLSAMDNREQLHRRLFSEPGCLLELAEMVKARVEKEPASVFNWFLAHEVNSMAALAQARLDDINKKNASSTADISAHQWSSLRIPPPPLKGKKSTQRYLDIIRKECGYDN
;
A
#
# COMPACT_ATOMS: atom_id res chain seq x y z
N MET A 1 -0.48 6.95 -21.76
CA MET A 1 -0.69 5.50 -21.52
C MET A 1 -2.19 5.37 -21.42
N LYS A 2 -2.89 4.75 -22.40
CA LYS A 2 -4.34 4.99 -22.58
C LYS A 2 -5.17 4.77 -21.31
N LEU A 3 -4.86 3.76 -20.50
CA LEU A 3 -5.57 3.51 -19.24
C LEU A 3 -5.31 4.60 -18.19
N LEU A 4 -4.08 5.13 -18.11
CA LEU A 4 -3.77 6.27 -17.25
C LEU A 4 -4.55 7.51 -17.67
N ASP A 5 -4.67 7.73 -18.98
CA ASP A 5 -5.40 8.86 -19.54
C ASP A 5 -6.90 8.73 -19.21
N ALA A 6 -7.49 7.55 -19.42
CA ALA A 6 -8.87 7.25 -19.03
C ALA A 6 -9.12 7.38 -17.51
N PHE A 7 -8.17 6.95 -16.67
CA PHE A 7 -8.26 7.10 -15.22
C PHE A 7 -8.25 8.58 -14.80
N LYS A 8 -7.36 9.39 -15.40
CA LYS A 8 -7.33 10.85 -15.21
C LYS A 8 -8.63 11.51 -15.64
N GLU A 9 -9.21 11.08 -16.77
CA GLU A 9 -10.52 11.57 -17.21
C GLU A 9 -11.63 11.28 -16.19
N GLN A 10 -11.62 10.11 -15.54
CA GLN A 10 -12.56 9.83 -14.46
C GLN A 10 -12.35 10.76 -13.26
N ILE A 11 -11.11 10.95 -12.83
CA ILE A 11 -10.77 11.86 -11.71
C ILE A 11 -11.18 13.31 -12.02
N ALA A 12 -10.94 13.79 -13.24
CA ALA A 12 -11.32 15.14 -13.67
C ALA A 12 -12.84 15.39 -13.64
N GLN A 13 -13.65 14.33 -13.65
CA GLN A 13 -15.11 14.42 -13.52
C GLN A 13 -15.59 14.36 -12.07
N MET A 14 -14.70 14.20 -11.09
CA MET A 14 -15.01 14.16 -9.66
C MET A 14 -14.85 15.54 -9.03
N GLY A 15 -15.50 15.78 -7.90
CA GLY A 15 -15.12 16.86 -7.00
C GLY A 15 -13.80 16.55 -6.27
N PRO A 16 -13.42 17.36 -5.26
CA PRO A 16 -12.26 17.06 -4.42
C PRO A 16 -12.33 15.64 -3.88
N LEU A 17 -11.33 14.83 -4.17
CA LEU A 17 -11.32 13.42 -3.79
C LEU A 17 -11.29 13.27 -2.27
N LYS A 18 -11.96 12.23 -1.81
CA LYS A 18 -11.99 11.78 -0.41
C LYS A 18 -11.34 10.42 -0.28
N ARG A 19 -11.61 9.49 -1.21
CA ARG A 19 -11.07 8.12 -1.17
C ARG A 19 -10.65 7.65 -2.55
N VAL A 20 -9.53 6.95 -2.58
CA VAL A 20 -9.04 6.20 -3.75
C VAL A 20 -8.59 4.83 -3.26
N TRP A 21 -9.38 3.81 -3.52
CA TRP A 21 -9.02 2.43 -3.17
C TRP A 21 -8.83 1.60 -4.42
N LEU A 22 -7.73 0.89 -4.46
CA LEU A 22 -7.31 0.12 -5.61
C LEU A 22 -7.12 -1.33 -5.20
N THR A 23 -7.51 -2.27 -6.05
CA THR A 23 -7.13 -3.67 -5.87
C THR A 23 -6.27 -4.14 -7.04
N THR A 24 -5.35 -5.07 -6.79
CA THR A 24 -4.56 -5.70 -7.85
C THR A 24 -4.14 -7.11 -7.46
N PHE A 25 -3.76 -7.92 -8.45
CA PHE A 25 -3.06 -9.17 -8.16
C PHE A 25 -1.57 -8.90 -8.04
N ASN A 26 -0.94 -8.48 -9.14
CA ASN A 26 0.47 -8.09 -9.17
C ASN A 26 0.59 -6.62 -8.81
N LEU A 27 1.43 -6.28 -7.83
CA LEU A 27 1.66 -4.91 -7.40
C LEU A 27 3.11 -4.49 -7.66
N ASP A 28 3.27 -3.44 -8.46
CA ASP A 28 4.49 -2.65 -8.55
C ASP A 28 4.27 -1.32 -7.80
N ILE A 29 4.77 -1.23 -6.57
CA ILE A 29 4.57 -0.06 -5.70
C ILE A 29 5.17 1.19 -6.35
N ALA A 30 6.36 1.08 -6.97
CA ALA A 30 7.01 2.19 -7.64
C ALA A 30 6.17 2.71 -8.83
N PHE A 31 5.46 1.84 -9.55
CA PHE A 31 4.51 2.26 -10.57
C PHE A 31 3.35 3.08 -9.98
N VAL A 32 2.78 2.64 -8.84
CA VAL A 32 1.72 3.38 -8.15
C VAL A 32 2.22 4.77 -7.74
N GLU A 33 3.36 4.85 -7.08
CA GLU A 33 3.92 6.12 -6.58
C GLU A 33 4.38 7.07 -7.70
N SER A 34 4.86 6.54 -8.83
CA SER A 34 5.37 7.38 -9.93
C SER A 34 4.32 7.76 -10.96
N ARG A 35 3.18 7.07 -11.05
CA ARG A 35 2.18 7.27 -12.12
C ARG A 35 0.75 7.46 -11.62
N ILE A 36 0.31 6.63 -10.66
CA ILE A 36 -1.09 6.62 -10.20
C ILE A 36 -1.31 7.71 -9.15
N LEU A 37 -0.48 7.75 -8.11
CA LEU A 37 -0.59 8.73 -7.04
C LEU A 37 -0.45 10.18 -7.54
N PRO A 38 0.51 10.52 -8.43
CA PRO A 38 0.57 11.88 -9.00
C PRO A 38 -0.67 12.24 -9.81
N ALA A 39 -1.26 11.27 -10.53
CA ALA A 39 -2.51 11.49 -11.25
C ALA A 39 -3.71 11.75 -10.31
N VAL A 40 -3.73 11.15 -9.12
CA VAL A 40 -4.75 11.39 -8.08
C VAL A 40 -4.61 12.77 -7.45
N LEU A 41 -3.37 13.23 -7.27
CA LEU A 41 -3.05 14.51 -6.63
C LEU A 41 -2.97 15.68 -7.62
N ASP A 42 -3.13 15.41 -8.92
CA ASP A 42 -2.95 16.37 -10.02
C ASP A 42 -1.59 17.08 -9.97
N ILE A 43 -0.52 16.29 -9.76
CA ILE A 43 0.85 16.79 -9.78
C ILE A 43 1.72 16.03 -10.78
N ASP A 44 2.86 16.62 -11.15
CA ASP A 44 3.80 15.99 -12.06
C ASP A 44 4.41 14.71 -11.45
N PRO A 45 4.67 13.68 -12.27
CA PRO A 45 5.39 12.48 -11.82
C PRO A 45 6.73 12.83 -11.15
N PRO A 46 7.03 12.24 -9.98
CA PRO A 46 8.27 12.51 -9.27
C PRO A 46 9.49 12.01 -10.07
N VAL A 47 10.54 12.82 -10.14
CA VAL A 47 11.81 12.50 -10.81
C VAL A 47 12.87 12.08 -9.79
N GLY A 48 12.96 12.82 -8.68
CA GLY A 48 13.90 12.57 -7.59
C GLY A 48 13.23 12.26 -6.26
N ARG A 49 14.02 11.87 -5.25
CA ARG A 49 13.50 11.48 -3.93
C ARG A 49 12.82 12.62 -3.17
N MET A 50 13.28 13.87 -3.35
CA MET A 50 12.60 15.05 -2.81
C MET A 50 11.19 15.22 -3.38
N ASP A 51 10.97 14.90 -4.67
CA ASP A 51 9.65 15.00 -5.29
C ASP A 51 8.67 13.99 -4.68
N TYR A 52 9.13 12.79 -4.30
CA TYR A 52 8.31 11.82 -3.58
C TYR A 52 7.90 12.32 -2.19
N GLU A 53 8.75 13.09 -1.51
CA GLU A 53 8.36 13.73 -0.25
C GLU A 53 7.36 14.88 -0.46
N GLY A 54 7.49 15.62 -1.56
CA GLY A 54 6.46 16.56 -2.02
C GLY A 54 5.12 15.86 -2.30
N LEU A 55 5.15 14.70 -2.95
CA LEU A 55 3.99 13.86 -3.22
C LEU A 55 3.34 13.35 -1.93
N GLN A 56 4.14 12.90 -0.94
CA GLN A 56 3.63 12.50 0.37
C GLN A 56 2.96 13.67 1.10
N ARG A 57 3.59 14.85 1.07
CA ARG A 57 3.04 16.06 1.68
C ARG A 57 1.69 16.43 1.04
N ALA A 58 1.62 16.44 -0.28
CA ALA A 58 0.38 16.70 -1.01
C ALA A 58 -0.72 15.67 -0.66
N LEU A 59 -0.36 14.39 -0.50
CA LEU A 59 -1.29 13.36 -0.03
C LEU A 59 -1.83 13.69 1.37
N ASN A 60 -0.96 14.01 2.33
CA ASN A 60 -1.36 14.37 3.68
C ASN A 60 -2.26 15.63 3.71
N GLU A 61 -1.91 16.67 2.95
CA GLU A 61 -2.67 17.94 2.87
C GLU A 61 -4.04 17.76 2.20
N SER A 62 -4.13 16.90 1.19
CA SER A 62 -5.40 16.59 0.50
C SER A 62 -6.39 15.82 1.39
N ASN A 63 -5.87 15.10 2.39
CA ASN A 63 -6.61 14.19 3.26
C ASN A 63 -7.40 13.12 2.46
N ILE A 64 -6.80 12.61 1.39
CA ILE A 64 -7.34 11.52 0.59
C ILE A 64 -6.96 10.19 1.27
N ASP A 65 -7.96 9.35 1.53
CA ASP A 65 -7.74 7.96 1.94
C ASP A 65 -7.32 7.12 0.73
N PHE A 66 -6.00 6.97 0.53
CA PHE A 66 -5.41 6.22 -0.57
C PHE A 66 -4.97 4.83 -0.11
N ARG A 67 -5.56 3.77 -0.69
CA ARG A 67 -5.27 2.37 -0.32
C ARG A 67 -5.05 1.48 -1.53
N VAL A 68 -4.15 0.52 -1.39
CA VAL A 68 -3.94 -0.55 -2.36
C VAL A 68 -4.07 -1.90 -1.68
N TYR A 69 -4.99 -2.74 -2.16
CA TYR A 69 -5.18 -4.11 -1.72
C TYR A 69 -4.56 -5.07 -2.72
N CYS A 70 -3.79 -6.06 -2.26
CA CYS A 70 -3.12 -6.99 -3.17
C CYS A 70 -2.91 -8.39 -2.57
N ASP A 71 -2.56 -9.35 -3.43
CA ASP A 71 -2.12 -10.67 -2.98
C ASP A 71 -0.71 -10.55 -2.35
N PRO A 72 -0.48 -11.03 -1.11
CA PRO A 72 0.82 -10.94 -0.45
C PRO A 72 1.95 -11.66 -1.22
N ARG A 73 1.63 -12.63 -2.08
CA ARG A 73 2.61 -13.40 -2.83
C ARG A 73 3.12 -12.68 -4.09
N MET A 74 2.46 -11.59 -4.50
CA MET A 74 2.64 -10.96 -5.81
C MET A 74 3.04 -9.48 -5.74
N ILE A 75 3.73 -9.10 -4.66
CA ILE A 75 4.27 -7.75 -4.47
C ILE A 75 5.72 -7.72 -4.98
N ALA A 76 6.05 -6.76 -5.86
CA ALA A 76 7.41 -6.53 -6.32
C ALA A 76 8.24 -5.81 -5.24
N LEU A 77 8.69 -6.57 -4.23
CA LEU A 77 9.44 -6.08 -3.07
C LEU A 77 10.91 -5.71 -3.39
N ASP A 78 11.39 -6.04 -4.59
CA ASP A 78 12.69 -5.65 -5.11
C ASP A 78 12.75 -4.18 -5.54
N LYS A 79 11.59 -3.53 -5.69
CA LYS A 79 11.48 -2.12 -6.08
C LYS A 79 11.30 -1.22 -4.86
N PRO A 80 11.85 0.01 -4.89
CA PRO A 80 11.74 0.93 -3.76
C PRO A 80 10.30 1.41 -3.58
N LYS A 81 9.85 1.47 -2.33
CA LYS A 81 8.68 2.21 -1.86
C LYS A 81 9.19 3.49 -1.19
N ARG A 82 8.74 4.66 -1.67
CA ARG A 82 9.30 5.98 -1.28
C ARG A 82 8.33 6.84 -0.48
N THR A 83 7.03 6.62 -0.63
CA THR A 83 5.96 7.28 0.13
C THR A 83 5.44 6.36 1.23
N SER A 84 4.51 6.84 2.05
CA SER A 84 3.82 6.05 3.07
C SER A 84 2.40 5.65 2.64
N ILE A 85 2.11 5.54 1.33
CA ILE A 85 0.82 4.99 0.89
C ILE A 85 0.54 3.64 1.51
N ALA A 86 -0.73 3.41 1.88
CA ALA A 86 -1.12 2.19 2.54
C ALA A 86 -1.28 1.04 1.53
N VAL A 87 -0.46 0.00 1.70
CA VAL A 87 -0.53 -1.25 0.94
C VAL A 87 -0.97 -2.35 1.90
N TYR A 88 -2.15 -2.93 1.63
CA TYR A 88 -2.80 -3.95 2.44
C TYR A 88 -2.74 -5.31 1.73
N PRO A 89 -1.85 -6.22 2.17
CA PRO A 89 -1.91 -7.59 1.71
C PRO A 89 -3.18 -8.27 2.22
N VAL A 90 -3.98 -8.83 1.31
CA VAL A 90 -5.27 -9.46 1.64
C VAL A 90 -5.05 -10.90 2.07
N SER A 91 -5.54 -11.27 3.26
CA SER A 91 -5.53 -12.64 3.74
C SER A 91 -6.66 -13.47 3.10
N VAL A 92 -6.32 -14.24 2.07
CA VAL A 92 -7.24 -15.23 1.48
C VAL A 92 -7.56 -16.34 2.49
N ARG A 93 -6.66 -16.65 3.42
CA ARG A 93 -6.89 -17.63 4.50
C ARG A 93 -8.03 -17.22 5.41
N LYS A 94 -8.12 -15.94 5.78
CA LYS A 94 -9.23 -15.40 6.56
C LYS A 94 -10.54 -15.46 5.78
N LEU A 95 -10.52 -15.06 4.50
CA LEU A 95 -11.70 -15.13 3.63
C LEU A 95 -12.20 -16.58 3.47
N ALA A 96 -11.27 -17.54 3.32
CA ALA A 96 -11.58 -18.96 3.19
C ALA A 96 -12.14 -19.62 4.46
N ALA A 97 -12.23 -18.89 5.58
CA ALA A 97 -12.96 -19.37 6.75
C ALA A 97 -14.47 -19.47 6.49
N ASP A 98 -14.99 -18.70 5.53
CA ASP A 98 -16.36 -18.86 5.03
C ASP A 98 -16.38 -19.89 3.89
N GLU A 99 -16.87 -21.09 4.21
CA GLU A 99 -16.99 -22.18 3.25
C GLU A 99 -17.95 -21.86 2.08
N ALA A 100 -18.89 -20.92 2.25
CA ALA A 100 -19.81 -20.50 1.20
C ALA A 100 -19.08 -19.80 0.03
N LEU A 101 -17.86 -19.32 0.26
CA LEU A 101 -17.04 -18.68 -0.77
C LEU A 101 -16.26 -19.67 -1.64
N TYR A 102 -16.20 -20.95 -1.24
CA TYR A 102 -15.44 -22.01 -1.94
C TYR A 102 -13.97 -21.65 -2.20
N LEU A 103 -13.38 -20.82 -1.33
CA LEU A 103 -11.96 -20.49 -1.37
C LEU A 103 -11.14 -21.60 -0.72
N ASP A 104 -9.90 -21.72 -1.16
CA ASP A 104 -8.87 -22.50 -0.51
C ASP A 104 -7.81 -21.56 0.07
N GLY A 105 -7.61 -21.57 1.39
CA GLY A 105 -6.72 -20.62 2.05
C GLY A 105 -5.25 -20.69 1.60
N GLU A 106 -4.80 -21.81 1.03
CA GLU A 106 -3.43 -21.95 0.53
C GLU A 106 -3.33 -21.69 -0.97
N HIS A 107 -4.30 -22.18 -1.74
CA HIS A 107 -4.21 -22.21 -3.20
C HIS A 107 -4.98 -21.09 -3.91
N SER A 108 -6.02 -20.53 -3.29
CA SER A 108 -6.77 -19.41 -3.88
C SER A 108 -5.95 -18.13 -3.89
N LEU A 109 -6.15 -17.32 -4.93
CA LEU A 109 -5.45 -16.05 -5.14
C LEU A 109 -6.38 -14.85 -4.94
N PHE A 110 -5.83 -13.74 -4.45
CA PHE A 110 -6.52 -12.44 -4.46
C PHE A 110 -6.29 -11.75 -5.80
N HIS A 111 -7.25 -11.86 -6.72
CA HIS A 111 -7.08 -11.46 -8.11
C HIS A 111 -7.95 -10.28 -8.63
N PRO A 112 -8.76 -9.54 -7.85
CA PRO A 112 -9.57 -8.46 -8.41
C PRO A 112 -8.71 -7.24 -8.83
N LYS A 113 -9.12 -6.52 -9.88
CA LYS A 113 -8.54 -5.21 -10.27
C LYS A 113 -9.64 -4.15 -10.35
N VAL A 114 -9.86 -3.48 -9.23
CA VAL A 114 -10.96 -2.55 -8.98
C VAL A 114 -10.40 -1.18 -8.65
N PHE A 115 -11.06 -0.14 -9.17
CA PHE A 115 -10.79 1.27 -8.95
C PHE A 115 -11.99 1.88 -8.24
N TYR A 116 -11.87 2.19 -6.96
CA TYR A 116 -12.92 2.89 -6.21
C TYR A 116 -12.51 4.34 -6.01
N LEU A 117 -13.30 5.26 -6.57
CA LEU A 117 -13.12 6.70 -6.43
C LEU A 117 -14.34 7.29 -5.74
N GLU A 118 -14.12 8.03 -4.65
CA GLU A 118 -15.17 8.77 -3.94
C GLU A 118 -14.71 10.22 -3.74
N ASP A 119 -15.57 11.18 -4.09
CA ASP A 119 -15.34 12.59 -3.78
C ASP A 119 -15.99 13.02 -2.44
N LYS A 120 -15.66 14.23 -1.98
CA LYS A 120 -16.23 14.79 -0.74
C LYS A 120 -17.75 15.04 -0.81
N ASN A 121 -18.34 15.02 -2.01
CA ASN A 121 -19.79 15.13 -2.24
C ASN A 121 -20.48 13.77 -2.37
N LYS A 122 -19.76 12.67 -2.09
CA LYS A 122 -20.22 11.27 -2.15
C LYS A 122 -20.55 10.77 -3.56
N LYS A 123 -20.08 11.44 -4.62
CA LYS A 123 -20.09 10.83 -5.95
C LYS A 123 -19.10 9.67 -5.94
N ILE A 124 -19.55 8.51 -6.43
CA ILE A 124 -18.74 7.30 -6.49
C ILE A 124 -18.61 6.86 -7.94
N VAL A 125 -17.37 6.61 -8.38
CA VAL A 125 -17.05 5.94 -9.63
C VAL A 125 -16.33 4.65 -9.32
N LEU A 126 -16.82 3.55 -9.88
CA LEU A 126 -16.21 2.23 -9.82
C LEU A 126 -15.63 1.88 -11.19
N GLY A 127 -14.33 1.62 -11.25
CA GLY A 127 -13.69 0.95 -12.37
C GLY A 127 -13.43 -0.51 -12.05
N ALA A 128 -13.51 -1.39 -13.05
CA ALA A 128 -13.05 -2.76 -12.92
C ALA A 128 -12.50 -3.29 -14.25
N GLY A 129 -11.51 -4.18 -14.19
CA GLY A 129 -10.93 -4.73 -15.41
C GLY A 129 -9.85 -5.77 -15.19
N SER A 130 -9.00 -5.92 -16.20
CA SER A 130 -7.97 -6.96 -16.26
C SER A 130 -6.56 -6.48 -15.92
N ALA A 131 -6.34 -5.15 -15.88
CA ALA A 131 -5.03 -4.52 -15.73
C ALA A 131 -4.53 -4.52 -14.29
N ASN A 132 -3.39 -5.18 -14.04
CA ASN A 132 -2.67 -5.05 -12.76
C ASN A 132 -2.05 -3.64 -12.60
N LEU A 133 -1.78 -3.22 -11.37
CA LEU A 133 -1.06 -1.98 -11.05
C LEU A 133 0.44 -2.11 -11.35
N THR A 134 0.77 -2.21 -12.63
CA THR A 134 2.13 -2.31 -13.17
C THR A 134 2.26 -1.53 -14.47
N LEU A 135 3.49 -1.20 -14.86
CA LEU A 135 3.77 -0.58 -16.17
C LEU A 135 3.27 -1.45 -17.34
N SER A 136 3.41 -2.78 -17.24
CA SER A 136 2.94 -3.69 -18.27
C SER A 136 1.42 -3.65 -18.43
N GLY A 137 0.68 -3.73 -17.32
CA GLY A 137 -0.78 -3.66 -17.33
C GLY A 137 -1.30 -2.35 -17.91
N TRP A 138 -0.69 -1.21 -17.58
CA TRP A 138 -1.23 0.09 -17.98
C TRP A 138 -0.71 0.63 -19.31
N GLY A 139 0.41 0.09 -19.81
CA GLY A 139 1.12 0.68 -20.95
C GLY A 139 1.61 -0.29 -22.02
N ARG A 140 1.64 -1.60 -21.77
CA ARG A 140 2.20 -2.58 -22.71
C ARG A 140 1.28 -3.75 -23.01
N ASN A 141 0.22 -3.96 -22.25
CA ASN A 141 -0.78 -4.99 -22.51
C ASN A 141 -2.00 -4.40 -23.20
N GLN A 142 -2.69 -5.22 -24.00
CA GLN A 142 -4.08 -4.94 -24.36
C GLN A 142 -4.96 -5.41 -23.21
N GLU A 143 -5.57 -4.47 -22.50
CA GLU A 143 -6.44 -4.74 -21.34
C GLU A 143 -7.86 -4.27 -21.62
N ALA A 144 -8.81 -4.73 -20.83
CA ALA A 144 -10.18 -4.22 -20.81
C ALA A 144 -10.49 -3.65 -19.42
N VAL A 145 -11.10 -2.46 -19.39
CA VAL A 145 -11.54 -1.78 -18.17
C VAL A 145 -12.86 -1.09 -18.47
N ASP A 146 -13.82 -1.19 -17.55
CA ASP A 146 -15.06 -0.41 -17.54
C ASP A 146 -15.06 0.53 -16.34
N PHE A 147 -15.58 1.75 -16.51
CA PHE A 147 -15.78 2.73 -15.43
C PHE A 147 -17.26 3.13 -15.39
N ARG A 148 -17.87 3.04 -14.21
CA ARG A 148 -19.28 3.33 -13.99
C ARG A 148 -19.49 4.20 -12.77
N THR A 149 -20.36 5.20 -12.92
CA THR A 149 -20.84 5.98 -11.77
C THR A 149 -21.92 5.18 -11.05
N VAL A 150 -21.87 5.15 -9.72
CA VAL A 150 -22.87 4.50 -8.87
C VAL A 150 -24.18 5.28 -8.91
N SER A 151 -25.26 4.59 -9.26
CA SER A 151 -26.60 5.15 -9.50
C SER A 151 -27.68 4.53 -8.60
N SER A 152 -27.41 3.38 -7.96
CA SER A 152 -28.39 2.69 -7.12
C SER A 152 -27.80 2.16 -5.82
N ASN A 153 -28.65 2.01 -4.79
CA ASN A 153 -28.24 1.44 -3.51
C ASN A 153 -27.76 -0.02 -3.66
N ALA A 154 -28.30 -0.78 -4.62
CA ALA A 154 -27.87 -2.15 -4.87
C ALA A 154 -26.39 -2.22 -5.29
N GLN A 155 -25.97 -1.36 -6.22
CA GLN A 155 -24.56 -1.23 -6.63
C GLN A 155 -23.68 -0.81 -5.46
N TYR A 156 -24.15 0.16 -4.67
CA TYR A 156 -23.44 0.61 -3.48
C TYR A 156 -23.23 -0.53 -2.46
N GLN A 157 -24.26 -1.32 -2.17
CA GLN A 157 -24.15 -2.45 -1.25
C GLN A 157 -23.20 -3.53 -1.77
N GLN A 158 -23.18 -3.81 -3.08
CA GLN A 158 -22.21 -4.74 -3.68
C GLN A 158 -20.78 -4.25 -3.46
N ILE A 159 -20.51 -2.96 -3.71
CA ILE A 159 -19.18 -2.37 -3.48
C ILE A 159 -18.81 -2.43 -1.99
N LYS A 160 -19.76 -2.08 -1.11
CA LYS A 160 -19.58 -2.09 0.33
C LYS A 160 -19.27 -3.48 0.86
N GLN A 161 -20.04 -4.48 0.45
CA GLN A 161 -19.81 -5.88 0.81
C GLN A 161 -18.39 -6.33 0.42
N PHE A 162 -17.94 -5.98 -0.78
CA PHE A 162 -16.60 -6.34 -1.23
C PHE A 162 -15.51 -5.72 -0.35
N PHE A 163 -15.46 -4.40 -0.20
CA PHE A 163 -14.38 -3.73 0.55
C PHE A 163 -14.43 -4.02 2.06
N MET A 164 -15.63 -4.11 2.65
CA MET A 164 -15.77 -4.51 4.06
C MET A 164 -15.29 -5.94 4.30
N GLY A 165 -15.38 -6.81 3.29
CA GLY A 165 -14.82 -8.16 3.36
C GLY A 165 -13.29 -8.20 3.35
N LEU A 166 -12.61 -7.17 2.84
CA LEU A 166 -11.14 -7.14 2.73
C LEU A 166 -10.45 -6.62 4.00
N ASP A 167 -11.09 -5.73 4.75
CA ASP A 167 -10.48 -5.08 5.92
C ASP A 167 -10.52 -6.00 7.17
N GLU A 168 -9.39 -6.08 7.89
CA GLU A 168 -9.28 -6.92 9.10
C GLU A 168 -10.06 -6.38 10.30
N GLU A 169 -10.22 -5.06 10.38
CA GLU A 169 -11.05 -4.34 11.34
C GLU A 169 -11.99 -3.43 10.55
N PRO A 170 -13.19 -3.93 10.16
CA PRO A 170 -14.14 -3.12 9.41
C PRO A 170 -14.62 -1.96 10.29
N ASN A 171 -14.00 -0.80 10.13
CA ASN A 171 -14.53 0.42 10.72
C ASN A 171 -15.87 0.72 10.01
N GLN A 172 -16.97 0.71 10.75
CA GLN A 172 -18.32 0.83 10.18
C GLN A 172 -18.55 2.18 9.46
N ASP A 173 -17.67 3.16 9.70
CA ASP A 173 -17.67 4.48 9.05
C ASP A 173 -16.88 4.54 7.71
N ILE A 174 -16.33 3.40 7.26
CA ILE A 174 -15.48 3.33 6.04
C ILE A 174 -16.27 3.66 4.77
N LEU A 175 -17.56 3.33 4.71
CA LEU A 175 -18.43 3.67 3.58
C LEU A 175 -19.73 4.31 4.11
N PRO A 176 -20.26 5.38 3.47
CA PRO A 176 -21.39 6.14 4.00
C PRO A 176 -22.62 5.31 4.41
N ALA A 177 -23.46 5.85 5.29
CA ALA A 177 -24.72 5.21 5.67
C ALA A 177 -25.68 5.11 4.46
N ASP A 178 -26.51 4.07 4.47
CA ASP A 178 -27.54 3.87 3.45
C ASP A 178 -28.48 5.09 3.37
N GLY A 179 -28.77 5.61 2.18
CA GLY A 179 -29.75 6.69 1.96
C GLY A 179 -29.25 8.00 1.34
N ASP A 180 -28.01 8.06 0.87
CA ASP A 180 -27.45 9.24 0.20
C ASP A 180 -27.93 9.46 -1.25
N ILE A 181 -27.78 10.69 -1.74
CA ILE A 181 -27.98 11.06 -3.15
C ILE A 181 -26.93 10.33 -4.00
N LEU A 182 -27.40 9.51 -4.94
CA LEU A 182 -26.56 8.83 -5.93
C LEU A 182 -26.58 9.60 -7.25
N TYR A 183 -25.42 9.74 -7.87
CA TYR A 183 -25.20 10.67 -8.99
C TYR A 183 -25.17 10.00 -10.37
N GLY A 184 -25.15 8.67 -10.44
CA GLY A 184 -25.20 7.94 -11.70
C GLY A 184 -26.62 7.88 -12.29
N ASP A 185 -26.70 7.60 -13.58
CA ASP A 185 -27.95 7.51 -14.36
C ASP A 185 -28.26 6.09 -14.88
N ASP A 186 -27.31 5.17 -14.78
CA ASP A 186 -27.45 3.78 -15.23
C ASP A 186 -27.59 2.79 -14.05
N PRO A 187 -28.81 2.39 -13.67
CA PRO A 187 -29.03 1.41 -12.61
C PRO A 187 -28.92 -0.04 -13.08
N LYS A 188 -28.60 -0.29 -14.37
CA LYS A 188 -28.69 -1.63 -14.97
C LYS A 188 -27.40 -2.43 -14.90
N TRP A 189 -26.32 -1.84 -14.42
CA TRP A 189 -25.06 -2.55 -14.18
C TRP A 189 -25.00 -3.05 -12.73
N SER A 190 -24.26 -4.14 -12.54
CA SER A 190 -24.00 -4.78 -11.24
C SER A 190 -22.50 -4.96 -11.03
N PHE A 191 -22.04 -4.77 -9.80
CA PHE A 191 -20.71 -5.19 -9.38
C PHE A 191 -20.77 -6.63 -8.87
N ILE A 192 -20.05 -7.53 -9.53
CA ILE A 192 -20.02 -8.96 -9.22
C ILE A 192 -18.65 -9.29 -8.66
N HIS A 193 -18.59 -10.02 -7.55
CA HIS A 193 -17.34 -10.42 -6.91
C HIS A 193 -17.46 -11.77 -6.17
N SER A 194 -16.33 -12.45 -5.97
CA SER A 194 -16.28 -13.77 -5.32
C SER A 194 -16.76 -13.77 -3.87
N LEU A 195 -16.75 -12.62 -3.19
CA LEU A 195 -17.21 -12.47 -1.80
C LEU A 195 -18.74 -12.32 -1.66
N SER A 196 -19.48 -12.60 -2.74
CA SER A 196 -20.95 -12.59 -2.77
C SER A 196 -21.48 -13.93 -3.27
N GLU A 197 -22.74 -14.23 -2.96
CA GLU A 197 -23.40 -15.45 -3.45
C GLU A 197 -23.64 -15.43 -4.96
N LEU A 198 -23.82 -14.23 -5.54
CA LEU A 198 -24.11 -14.05 -6.96
C LEU A 198 -22.83 -14.23 -7.79
N THR A 199 -22.78 -15.27 -8.61
CA THR A 199 -21.60 -15.57 -9.43
C THR A 199 -21.59 -14.80 -10.75
N LEU A 200 -20.45 -14.81 -11.45
CA LEU A 200 -20.35 -14.27 -12.82
C LEU A 200 -21.36 -14.93 -13.75
N MET A 201 -21.47 -16.26 -13.72
CA MET A 201 -22.41 -16.98 -14.58
C MET A 201 -23.86 -16.64 -14.25
N ASP A 202 -24.23 -16.52 -12.98
CA ASP A 202 -25.58 -16.08 -12.59
C ASP A 202 -25.92 -14.70 -13.17
N ALA A 203 -24.97 -13.77 -13.11
CA ALA A 203 -25.13 -12.42 -13.66
C ALA A 203 -25.22 -12.39 -15.19
N LEU A 204 -24.46 -13.24 -15.90
CA LEU A 204 -24.51 -13.35 -17.36
C LEU A 204 -25.80 -14.04 -17.85
N ILE A 205 -26.28 -15.04 -17.11
CA ILE A 205 -27.52 -15.76 -17.39
C ILE A 205 -28.72 -14.82 -17.23
N ALA A 206 -28.70 -13.96 -16.21
CA ALA A 206 -29.74 -12.99 -15.90
C ALA A 206 -31.15 -13.62 -15.86
N ASN A 207 -31.28 -14.73 -15.12
CA ASN A 207 -32.49 -15.55 -14.98
C ASN A 207 -33.05 -16.16 -16.29
N GLY A 208 -32.28 -16.17 -17.38
CA GLY A 208 -32.62 -16.83 -18.64
C GLY A 208 -31.99 -18.21 -18.80
N GLU A 209 -31.96 -18.70 -20.03
CA GLU A 209 -31.15 -19.85 -20.45
C GLU A 209 -30.01 -19.33 -21.33
N LEU A 210 -28.76 -19.62 -20.95
CA LEU A 210 -27.57 -19.16 -21.69
C LEU A 210 -27.35 -20.04 -22.93
N THR A 211 -27.39 -19.41 -24.11
CA THR A 211 -27.26 -20.12 -25.41
C THR A 211 -25.88 -19.97 -26.03
N THR A 212 -25.24 -18.81 -25.85
CA THR A 212 -23.90 -18.53 -26.35
C THR A 212 -23.09 -17.80 -25.29
N LEU A 213 -21.82 -18.16 -25.16
CA LEU A 213 -20.86 -17.47 -24.31
C LEU A 213 -19.61 -17.13 -25.13
N SER A 214 -19.37 -15.84 -25.36
CA SER A 214 -18.15 -15.37 -26.01
C SER A 214 -17.15 -14.87 -24.95
N VAL A 215 -15.93 -15.37 -24.96
CA VAL A 215 -14.92 -15.09 -23.93
C VAL A 215 -13.61 -14.63 -24.55
N TRP A 216 -13.03 -13.56 -24.01
CA TRP A 216 -11.62 -13.23 -24.17
C TRP A 216 -10.92 -13.59 -22.89
N SER A 217 -9.86 -14.39 -22.98
CA SER A 217 -9.08 -14.74 -21.81
C SER A 217 -7.62 -15.00 -22.18
N PRO A 218 -6.66 -14.43 -21.44
CA PRO A 218 -5.25 -14.73 -21.65
C PRO A 218 -4.87 -16.15 -21.24
N TYR A 219 -5.54 -16.68 -20.21
CA TYR A 219 -5.28 -17.99 -19.64
C TYR A 219 -6.54 -18.85 -19.72
N LEU A 220 -6.37 -20.14 -20.03
CA LEU A 220 -7.45 -21.11 -20.18
C LEU A 220 -7.27 -22.26 -19.19
N ALA A 221 -8.33 -23.00 -18.90
CA ALA A 221 -8.23 -24.21 -18.11
C ALA A 221 -7.40 -25.27 -18.84
N ASP A 222 -6.53 -25.97 -18.11
CA ASP A 222 -5.74 -27.10 -18.63
C ASP A 222 -6.62 -28.17 -19.28
N ASN A 223 -7.78 -28.44 -18.66
CA ASN A 223 -8.87 -29.23 -19.24
C ASN A 223 -10.06 -28.33 -19.59
N LEU A 224 -9.93 -27.64 -20.72
CA LEU A 224 -10.96 -26.76 -21.27
C LEU A 224 -12.30 -27.47 -21.52
N PRO A 225 -12.37 -28.70 -22.11
CA PRO A 225 -13.62 -29.42 -22.28
C PRO A 225 -14.39 -29.63 -20.96
N ALA A 226 -13.70 -30.05 -19.90
CA ALA A 226 -14.31 -30.26 -18.59
C ALA A 226 -14.82 -28.95 -17.97
N LEU A 227 -14.13 -27.83 -18.17
CA LEU A 227 -14.61 -26.52 -17.72
C LEU A 227 -15.92 -26.15 -18.45
N ILE A 228 -15.94 -26.24 -19.78
CA ILE A 228 -17.13 -25.91 -20.59
C ILE A 228 -18.33 -26.76 -20.17
N ALA A 229 -18.13 -28.07 -19.95
CA ALA A 229 -19.19 -28.96 -19.50
C ALA A 229 -19.77 -28.60 -18.12
N LYS A 230 -18.96 -28.00 -17.22
CA LYS A 230 -19.38 -27.58 -15.88
C LYS A 230 -20.05 -26.22 -15.84
N LEU A 231 -19.68 -25.29 -16.73
CA LEU A 231 -20.17 -23.91 -16.70
C LEU A 231 -21.62 -23.77 -17.21
N ALA A 232 -22.03 -24.57 -18.20
CA ALA A 232 -23.42 -24.70 -18.59
C ALA A 232 -23.64 -25.97 -19.42
N GLY A 233 -24.90 -26.41 -19.50
CA GLY A 233 -25.32 -27.71 -20.03
C GLY A 233 -24.90 -28.04 -21.48
N PRO A 234 -25.30 -29.22 -21.99
CA PRO A 234 -24.79 -29.81 -23.23
C PRO A 234 -25.02 -28.99 -24.52
N TYR A 235 -25.82 -27.93 -24.46
CA TYR A 235 -26.20 -27.10 -25.61
C TYR A 235 -25.52 -25.73 -25.66
N LEU A 236 -24.73 -25.35 -24.66
CA LEU A 236 -24.00 -24.07 -24.68
C LEU A 236 -22.97 -24.08 -25.83
N ARG A 237 -22.98 -23.00 -26.61
CA ARG A 237 -21.91 -22.67 -27.57
C ARG A 237 -20.93 -21.70 -26.94
N VAL A 238 -19.64 -22.00 -27.05
CA VAL A 238 -18.56 -21.17 -26.55
C VAL A 238 -17.76 -20.61 -27.72
N GLU A 239 -17.58 -19.29 -27.73
CA GLU A 239 -16.76 -18.58 -28.69
C GLU A 239 -15.55 -18.02 -27.95
N LEU A 240 -14.34 -18.43 -28.30
CA LEU A 240 -13.15 -18.12 -27.50
C LEU A 240 -12.13 -17.33 -28.33
N VAL A 241 -11.69 -16.20 -27.78
CA VAL A 241 -10.54 -15.43 -28.26
C VAL A 241 -9.41 -15.59 -27.23
N PRO A 242 -8.45 -16.49 -27.48
CA PRO A 242 -7.33 -16.70 -26.58
C PRO A 242 -6.22 -15.68 -26.82
N ASP A 243 -5.36 -15.49 -25.82
CA ASP A 243 -3.98 -15.04 -26.06
C ASP A 243 -3.05 -16.25 -26.23
N LEU A 244 -1.84 -16.01 -26.76
CA LEU A 244 -0.94 -17.07 -27.20
C LEU A 244 0.34 -17.14 -26.35
N ALA A 245 0.68 -18.34 -25.89
CA ALA A 245 1.99 -18.70 -25.34
C ALA A 245 3.06 -18.47 -26.39
N ALA A 246 4.14 -17.79 -25.99
CA ALA A 246 5.21 -17.31 -26.88
C ALA A 246 4.72 -16.58 -28.16
N GLY A 247 3.49 -16.05 -28.16
CA GLY A 247 2.85 -15.43 -29.33
C GLY A 247 2.44 -16.42 -30.44
N GLN A 248 2.48 -17.73 -30.18
CA GLN A 248 2.25 -18.77 -31.19
C GLN A 248 1.17 -19.78 -30.81
N PHE A 249 1.17 -20.26 -29.55
CA PHE A 249 0.37 -21.43 -29.16
C PHE A 249 -0.79 -21.06 -28.24
N ILE A 250 -1.95 -21.67 -28.43
CA ILE A 250 -3.10 -21.53 -27.53
C ILE A 250 -2.78 -22.22 -26.20
N ARG A 251 -2.99 -21.51 -25.08
CA ARG A 251 -2.66 -21.95 -23.71
C ARG A 251 -3.61 -23.01 -23.14
N THR A 252 -3.81 -24.11 -23.85
CA THR A 252 -4.50 -25.31 -23.38
C THR A 252 -3.95 -26.52 -24.11
N ARG A 253 -4.08 -27.71 -23.53
CA ARG A 253 -3.65 -28.95 -24.17
C ARG A 253 -4.63 -29.35 -25.26
N TRP A 254 -4.10 -29.92 -26.35
CA TRP A 254 -4.92 -30.63 -27.34
C TRP A 254 -5.36 -32.00 -26.79
N GLY A 255 -6.51 -32.50 -27.25
CA GLY A 255 -7.02 -33.82 -26.91
C GLY A 255 -8.30 -34.15 -27.67
N GLU A 256 -8.69 -35.44 -27.67
CA GLU A 256 -9.84 -35.94 -28.42
C GLU A 256 -11.16 -35.22 -28.05
N GLU A 257 -11.36 -34.93 -26.76
CA GLU A 257 -12.55 -34.21 -26.27
C GLU A 257 -12.61 -32.77 -26.79
N LEU A 258 -11.47 -32.08 -26.85
CA LEU A 258 -11.37 -30.72 -27.37
C LEU A 258 -11.65 -30.72 -28.88
N GLN A 259 -11.05 -31.66 -29.60
CA GLN A 259 -11.30 -31.84 -31.03
C GLN A 259 -12.78 -32.11 -31.31
N ALA A 260 -13.43 -32.95 -30.49
CA ALA A 260 -14.85 -33.24 -30.61
C ALA A 260 -15.70 -31.97 -30.44
N LEU A 261 -15.45 -31.16 -29.41
CA LEU A 261 -16.16 -29.89 -29.18
C LEU A 261 -16.03 -28.91 -30.35
N ILE A 262 -14.83 -28.82 -30.93
CA ILE A 262 -14.57 -27.97 -32.10
C ILE A 262 -15.31 -28.50 -33.33
N THR A 263 -15.25 -29.82 -33.57
CA THR A 263 -15.88 -30.48 -34.73
C THR A 263 -17.40 -30.29 -34.73
N VAL A 264 -18.04 -30.38 -33.56
CA VAL A 264 -19.50 -30.17 -33.43
C VAL A 264 -19.88 -28.69 -33.24
N GLN A 265 -18.93 -27.76 -33.39
CA GLN A 265 -19.13 -26.30 -33.24
C GLN A 265 -19.69 -25.87 -31.88
N ARG A 266 -19.47 -26.68 -30.83
CA ARG A 266 -19.75 -26.27 -29.45
C ARG A 266 -18.66 -25.35 -28.90
N LEU A 267 -17.44 -25.46 -29.42
CA LEU A 267 -16.36 -24.52 -29.18
C LEU A 267 -15.89 -23.97 -30.52
N THR A 268 -15.84 -22.65 -30.68
CA THR A 268 -15.27 -22.00 -31.87
C THR A 268 -14.20 -21.01 -31.43
N LEU A 269 -13.00 -21.12 -32.02
CA LEU A 269 -11.87 -20.25 -31.75
C LEU A 269 -11.89 -19.09 -32.73
N PHE A 270 -11.60 -17.89 -32.25
CA PHE A 270 -11.63 -16.67 -33.03
C PHE A 270 -10.34 -15.88 -32.87
N LYS A 271 -9.97 -15.17 -33.94
CA LYS A 271 -8.95 -14.11 -33.85
C LYS A 271 -9.53 -12.87 -33.16
N PRO A 272 -8.70 -12.06 -32.49
CA PRO A 272 -9.14 -10.78 -31.98
C PRO A 272 -9.65 -9.88 -33.13
N PRO A 273 -10.73 -9.10 -32.93
CA PRO A 273 -11.34 -8.23 -33.93
C PRO A 273 -10.49 -7.04 -34.34
N ALA A 274 -9.52 -6.66 -33.51
CA ALA A 274 -8.56 -5.61 -33.82
C ALA A 274 -7.18 -6.23 -34.01
N GLU A 275 -6.46 -5.78 -35.03
CA GLU A 275 -5.05 -6.12 -35.19
C GLU A 275 -4.27 -5.57 -33.99
N ARG A 276 -3.43 -6.42 -33.41
CA ARG A 276 -2.65 -6.07 -32.23
C ARG A 276 -1.56 -5.07 -32.62
N ASP A 277 -1.48 -3.95 -31.89
CA ASP A 277 -0.38 -3.00 -32.05
C ASP A 277 0.95 -3.74 -31.73
N PRO A 278 1.96 -3.68 -32.62
CA PRO A 278 3.20 -4.44 -32.48
C PRO A 278 4.00 -4.07 -31.23
N ARG A 279 3.71 -2.92 -30.59
CA ARG A 279 4.34 -2.50 -29.33
C ARG A 279 3.75 -3.20 -28.11
N LEU A 280 2.59 -3.85 -28.24
CA LEU A 280 1.93 -4.56 -27.15
C LEU A 280 2.61 -5.91 -26.93
N MET A 281 2.78 -6.30 -25.66
CA MET A 281 3.42 -7.55 -25.25
C MET A 281 2.44 -8.72 -25.14
N MET A 282 1.16 -8.46 -24.86
CA MET A 282 0.16 -9.51 -24.64
C MET A 282 -1.26 -8.96 -24.83
N THR A 283 -2.20 -9.82 -25.26
CA THR A 283 -3.63 -9.58 -25.06
C THR A 283 -4.05 -10.15 -23.71
N HIS A 284 -4.17 -9.28 -22.70
CA HIS A 284 -4.48 -9.69 -21.32
C HIS A 284 -5.92 -9.33 -20.90
N ALA A 285 -6.69 -8.74 -21.82
CA ALA A 285 -8.10 -8.42 -21.68
C ALA A 285 -8.95 -9.65 -21.31
N LYS A 286 -9.91 -9.42 -20.41
CA LYS A 286 -10.84 -10.43 -19.90
C LYS A 286 -12.26 -9.91 -20.09
N LEU A 287 -12.94 -10.48 -21.07
CA LEU A 287 -14.28 -10.07 -21.49
C LEU A 287 -15.16 -11.30 -21.58
N TRP A 288 -16.37 -11.23 -21.05
CA TRP A 288 -17.35 -12.31 -21.16
C TRP A 288 -18.67 -11.74 -21.66
N LEU A 289 -19.16 -12.23 -22.79
CA LEU A 289 -20.43 -11.85 -23.36
C LEU A 289 -21.36 -13.05 -23.32
N GLY A 290 -22.35 -12.99 -22.43
CA GLY A 290 -23.41 -13.99 -22.35
C GLY A 290 -24.59 -13.58 -23.21
N GLU A 291 -25.06 -14.48 -24.07
CA GLU A 291 -26.34 -14.38 -24.75
C GLU A 291 -27.31 -15.40 -24.16
N SER A 292 -28.33 -14.91 -23.48
CA SER A 292 -29.40 -15.70 -22.92
C SER A 292 -30.76 -15.37 -23.56
N THR A 293 -31.77 -16.15 -23.22
CA THR A 293 -33.16 -15.89 -23.61
C THR A 293 -33.70 -14.53 -23.13
N THR A 294 -33.08 -13.92 -22.11
CA THR A 294 -33.50 -12.61 -21.56
C THR A 294 -32.73 -11.43 -22.16
N GLY A 295 -31.57 -11.66 -22.78
CA GLY A 295 -30.78 -10.60 -23.42
C GLY A 295 -29.30 -10.92 -23.55
N ARG A 296 -28.49 -9.90 -23.86
CA ARG A 296 -27.03 -9.99 -23.85
C ARG A 296 -26.45 -9.18 -22.71
N HIS A 297 -25.51 -9.78 -21.98
CA HIS A 297 -24.80 -9.14 -20.87
C HIS A 297 -23.30 -9.24 -21.11
N LEU A 298 -22.61 -8.11 -20.96
CA LEU A 298 -21.16 -8.03 -21.02
C LEU A 298 -20.62 -7.92 -19.60
N ALA A 299 -19.61 -8.72 -19.30
CA ALA A 299 -18.83 -8.64 -18.09
C ALA A 299 -17.38 -8.26 -18.41
N ILE A 300 -16.86 -7.30 -17.66
CA ILE A 300 -15.48 -6.82 -17.72
C ILE A 300 -14.91 -6.87 -16.31
N GLY A 301 -13.79 -7.57 -16.13
CA GLY A 301 -13.23 -7.78 -14.80
C GLY A 301 -11.98 -8.64 -14.82
N SER A 302 -11.70 -9.28 -13.69
CA SER A 302 -10.47 -10.04 -13.49
C SER A 302 -10.56 -11.53 -13.86
N TRP A 303 -11.74 -11.99 -14.32
CA TRP A 303 -12.04 -13.41 -14.55
C TRP A 303 -11.33 -14.03 -15.75
N ASN A 304 -10.40 -14.96 -15.47
CA ASN A 304 -9.85 -15.85 -16.49
C ASN A 304 -10.81 -16.99 -16.83
N PHE A 305 -10.68 -17.57 -18.02
CA PHE A 305 -11.41 -18.78 -18.43
C PHE A 305 -10.78 -20.07 -17.87
N THR A 306 -10.56 -20.09 -16.56
CA THR A 306 -10.01 -21.21 -15.80
C THR A 306 -11.00 -21.66 -14.72
N GLY A 307 -10.79 -22.85 -14.15
CA GLY A 307 -11.60 -23.32 -13.01
C GLY A 307 -11.60 -22.32 -11.83
N PRO A 308 -10.43 -21.97 -11.27
CA PRO A 308 -10.34 -20.96 -10.20
C PRO A 308 -10.78 -19.55 -10.63
N GLY A 309 -10.38 -19.11 -11.82
CA GLY A 309 -10.49 -17.72 -12.27
C GLY A 309 -11.86 -17.31 -12.82
N CYS A 310 -12.69 -18.25 -13.28
CA CYS A 310 -14.06 -17.92 -13.67
C CYS A 310 -14.93 -17.57 -12.46
N SER A 311 -14.48 -17.98 -11.26
CA SER A 311 -15.17 -17.83 -9.99
C SER A 311 -16.69 -18.01 -10.13
N SER A 312 -17.11 -19.16 -10.68
CA SER A 312 -18.53 -19.51 -10.80
C SER A 312 -18.81 -20.98 -10.46
N LEU A 313 -17.78 -21.82 -10.47
CA LEU A 313 -17.90 -23.22 -10.06
C LEU A 313 -17.96 -23.31 -8.54
N ARG A 314 -18.96 -24.04 -8.00
CA ARG A 314 -19.11 -24.33 -6.58
C ARG A 314 -18.18 -25.47 -6.13
N VAL A 315 -16.90 -25.31 -6.42
CA VAL A 315 -15.82 -26.25 -6.09
C VAL A 315 -14.74 -25.47 -5.35
N LYS A 316 -14.18 -26.07 -4.30
CA LYS A 316 -13.13 -25.45 -3.50
C LYS A 316 -11.92 -25.09 -4.37
N GLY A 317 -11.33 -23.92 -4.12
CA GLY A 317 -10.19 -23.39 -4.86
C GLY A 317 -10.54 -22.29 -5.87
N ARG A 318 -11.66 -21.57 -5.70
CA ARG A 318 -11.95 -20.34 -6.47
C ARG A 318 -10.95 -19.25 -6.15
N ASN A 319 -10.61 -18.40 -7.11
CA ASN A 319 -9.92 -17.15 -6.79
C ASN A 319 -10.91 -16.09 -6.31
N VAL A 320 -10.41 -15.10 -5.58
CA VAL A 320 -11.15 -13.86 -5.36
C VAL A 320 -11.04 -13.03 -6.63
N GLU A 321 -12.16 -12.76 -7.27
CA GLU A 321 -12.27 -12.08 -8.55
C GLU A 321 -13.38 -11.03 -8.45
N ALA A 322 -13.33 -9.99 -9.29
CA ALA A 322 -14.37 -8.96 -9.34
C ALA A 322 -14.46 -8.29 -10.72
N GLY A 323 -15.62 -7.72 -11.00
CA GLY A 323 -15.86 -6.97 -12.23
C GLY A 323 -17.27 -6.39 -12.34
N ILE A 324 -17.50 -5.70 -13.44
CA ILE A 324 -18.78 -5.04 -13.76
C ILE A 324 -19.50 -5.87 -14.81
N VAL A 325 -20.79 -6.09 -14.60
CA VAL A 325 -21.70 -6.76 -15.55
C VAL A 325 -22.85 -5.85 -15.90
N HIS A 326 -23.15 -5.69 -17.19
CA HIS A 326 -24.25 -4.83 -17.63
C HIS A 326 -24.88 -5.33 -18.94
N PRO A 327 -26.15 -5.01 -19.21
CA PRO A 327 -26.77 -5.35 -20.48
C PRO A 327 -26.13 -4.59 -21.64
N VAL A 328 -26.12 -5.21 -22.81
CA VAL A 328 -25.62 -4.63 -24.08
C VAL A 328 -26.59 -4.88 -25.22
N SER A 329 -26.38 -4.17 -26.33
CA SER A 329 -27.20 -4.35 -27.53
C SER A 329 -27.09 -5.78 -28.08
N LYS A 330 -28.16 -6.27 -28.71
CA LYS A 330 -28.14 -7.57 -29.43
C LYS A 330 -27.13 -7.62 -30.59
N ARG A 331 -26.58 -6.47 -31.01
CA ARG A 331 -25.57 -6.38 -32.07
C ARG A 331 -24.14 -6.45 -31.55
N THR A 332 -23.94 -6.36 -30.24
CA THR A 332 -22.61 -6.41 -29.63
C THR A 332 -21.99 -7.78 -29.83
N THR A 333 -20.77 -7.83 -30.37
CA THR A 333 -19.97 -9.05 -30.57
C THR A 333 -18.55 -8.83 -30.04
N LEU A 334 -17.95 -9.89 -29.52
CA LEU A 334 -16.54 -9.92 -29.12
C LEU A 334 -15.64 -10.62 -30.14
N CYS A 335 -16.23 -11.35 -31.07
CA CYS A 335 -15.52 -12.27 -31.97
C CYS A 335 -15.47 -11.71 -33.40
N SER A 336 -14.43 -12.13 -34.15
CA SER A 336 -14.21 -11.71 -35.54
C SER A 336 -14.16 -12.90 -36.51
N THR A 337 -13.04 -13.08 -37.21
CA THR A 337 -12.79 -14.19 -38.11
C THR A 337 -12.53 -15.47 -37.32
N VAL A 338 -13.24 -16.53 -37.70
CA VAL A 338 -13.02 -17.89 -37.16
C VAL A 338 -11.58 -18.30 -37.44
N TRP A 339 -10.91 -18.84 -36.41
CA TRP A 339 -9.60 -19.43 -36.53
C TRP A 339 -9.75 -20.94 -36.72
N ALA A 340 -9.44 -21.42 -37.93
CA ALA A 340 -9.33 -22.85 -38.20
C ALA A 340 -8.05 -23.38 -37.52
N VAL A 341 -8.23 -24.07 -36.39
CA VAL A 341 -7.14 -24.60 -35.56
C VAL A 341 -6.94 -26.11 -35.79
N ASN A 342 -5.73 -26.58 -35.53
CA ASN A 342 -5.33 -27.98 -35.49
C ASN A 342 -4.45 -28.24 -34.25
N GLU A 343 -4.04 -29.49 -34.03
CA GLU A 343 -3.21 -29.88 -32.88
C GLU A 343 -1.94 -29.02 -32.72
N GLY A 344 -1.29 -28.64 -33.82
CA GLY A 344 -0.07 -27.83 -33.80
C GLY A 344 -0.24 -26.38 -33.37
N ASP A 345 -1.48 -25.90 -33.21
CA ASP A 345 -1.77 -24.56 -32.70
C ASP A 345 -1.84 -24.49 -31.16
N PHE A 346 -1.75 -25.63 -30.47
CA PHE A 346 -1.90 -25.74 -29.01
C PHE A 346 -0.56 -25.94 -28.30
N ALA A 347 -0.46 -25.43 -27.08
CA ALA A 347 0.77 -25.52 -26.30
C ALA A 347 1.04 -26.96 -25.84
N SER A 348 2.32 -27.34 -25.81
CA SER A 348 2.74 -28.62 -25.21
C SER A 348 2.61 -28.58 -23.69
N GLU A 349 2.65 -29.76 -23.06
CA GLU A 349 2.63 -29.86 -21.60
C GLU A 349 3.83 -29.14 -20.98
N GLU A 350 5.02 -29.28 -21.57
CA GLU A 350 6.25 -28.63 -21.11
C GLU A 350 6.14 -27.10 -21.19
N LEU A 351 5.58 -26.56 -22.28
CA LEU A 351 5.40 -25.11 -22.43
C LEU A 351 4.39 -24.56 -21.43
N LEU A 352 3.31 -25.30 -21.16
CA LEU A 352 2.31 -24.92 -20.15
C LEU A 352 2.90 -24.95 -18.74
N GLU A 353 3.74 -25.93 -18.43
CA GLU A 353 4.47 -26.00 -17.16
C GLU A 353 5.49 -24.86 -17.01
N GLU A 354 6.19 -24.50 -18.09
CA GLU A 354 7.14 -23.36 -18.10
C GLU A 354 6.43 -22.01 -17.90
N GLU A 355 5.27 -21.79 -18.52
CA GLU A 355 4.48 -20.56 -18.35
C GLU A 355 3.57 -20.59 -17.10
N ALA A 356 3.52 -21.70 -16.36
CA ALA A 356 2.65 -21.84 -15.20
C ALA A 356 2.99 -20.81 -14.12
N LEU A 357 1.95 -20.18 -13.58
CA LEU A 357 2.10 -19.30 -12.43
C LEU A 357 2.49 -20.12 -11.20
N VAL A 358 3.66 -19.83 -10.63
CA VAL A 358 4.11 -20.36 -9.34
C VAL A 358 4.15 -19.22 -8.32
N PRO A 359 3.07 -19.00 -7.54
CA PRO A 359 3.07 -17.99 -6.49
C PRO A 359 4.12 -18.32 -5.43
N GLY A 360 4.70 -17.28 -4.81
CA GLY A 360 5.57 -17.46 -3.66
C GLY A 360 4.88 -18.19 -2.51
N SER A 361 5.65 -18.88 -1.67
CA SER A 361 5.12 -19.50 -0.46
C SER A 361 4.85 -18.46 0.63
N LEU A 362 3.79 -18.68 1.40
CA LEU A 362 3.47 -17.89 2.58
C LEU A 362 3.95 -18.61 3.84
N PRO A 363 4.33 -17.87 4.90
CA PRO A 363 4.54 -18.47 6.21
C PRO A 363 3.25 -19.18 6.70
N PRO A 364 3.33 -20.05 7.72
CA PRO A 364 2.18 -20.81 8.23
C PRO A 364 1.13 -19.97 8.98
N PHE A 365 1.34 -18.66 9.04
CA PHE A 365 0.51 -17.67 9.70
C PHE A 365 0.44 -16.42 8.83
N ASP A 366 -0.52 -15.56 9.12
CA ASP A 366 -0.56 -14.19 8.61
C ASP A 366 -0.12 -13.25 9.73
N LEU A 367 0.62 -12.21 9.36
CA LEU A 367 1.15 -11.20 10.28
C LEU A 367 0.90 -9.82 9.69
N THR A 368 0.27 -8.96 10.47
CA THR A 368 0.05 -7.55 10.14
C THR A 368 1.02 -6.72 10.99
N VAL A 369 1.81 -5.88 10.33
CA VAL A 369 2.77 -4.98 10.97
C VAL A 369 2.39 -3.55 10.60
N ILE A 370 2.01 -2.75 11.60
CA ILE A 370 1.63 -1.36 11.45
C ILE A 370 2.68 -0.50 12.15
N PHE A 371 3.21 0.52 11.48
CA PHE A 371 4.02 1.55 12.09
C PHE A 371 3.21 2.84 12.27
N ASP A 372 3.27 3.41 13.47
CA ASP A 372 2.63 4.69 13.78
C ASP A 372 3.70 5.79 13.86
N TRP A 373 3.67 6.72 12.90
CA TRP A 373 4.63 7.83 12.82
C TRP A 373 4.45 8.84 13.96
N GLN A 374 3.22 9.00 14.47
CA GLN A 374 2.94 9.91 15.59
C GLN A 374 3.58 9.39 16.87
N ARG A 375 3.46 8.08 17.12
CA ARG A 375 3.93 7.44 18.35
C ARG A 375 5.32 6.83 18.24
N CYS A 376 5.85 6.65 17.03
CA CYS A 376 7.09 5.93 16.75
C CYS A 376 7.10 4.49 17.29
N GLU A 377 6.01 3.76 17.07
CA GLU A 377 5.85 2.38 17.55
C GLU A 377 5.35 1.44 16.45
N TYR A 378 5.80 0.18 16.50
CA TYR A 378 5.18 -0.91 15.74
C TYR A 378 4.06 -1.56 16.54
N ARG A 379 2.92 -1.78 15.89
CA ARG A 379 1.82 -2.62 16.36
C ARG A 379 1.74 -3.88 15.51
N LEU A 380 1.63 -5.02 16.19
CA LEU A 380 1.64 -6.33 15.54
C LEU A 380 0.40 -7.12 15.92
N THR A 381 -0.24 -7.69 14.91
CA THR A 381 -1.29 -8.69 15.06
C THR A 381 -1.00 -9.87 14.15
N GLY A 382 -1.44 -11.07 14.52
CA GLY A 382 -1.17 -12.24 13.70
C GLY A 382 -2.05 -13.42 14.04
N LYS A 383 -2.23 -14.31 13.07
CA LYS A 383 -3.03 -15.53 13.20
C LYS A 383 -2.37 -16.69 12.48
N TRP A 384 -2.21 -17.80 13.19
CA TRP A 384 -1.69 -19.06 12.67
C TRP A 384 -2.79 -19.86 11.96
N PHE A 385 -2.48 -20.38 10.77
CA PHE A 385 -3.43 -21.12 9.94
C PHE A 385 -2.97 -22.54 9.61
N LEU A 386 -1.66 -22.78 9.45
CA LEU A 386 -1.14 -24.06 8.94
C LEU A 386 -0.52 -24.93 10.03
N GLY A 387 -1.26 -25.95 10.45
CA GLY A 387 -0.84 -26.85 11.52
C GLY A 387 -0.80 -26.17 12.89
N LYS A 388 -0.06 -26.77 13.84
CA LYS A 388 0.08 -26.20 15.19
C LYS A 388 1.11 -25.08 15.22
N PRO A 389 0.89 -24.02 16.03
CA PRO A 389 1.88 -22.97 16.23
C PRO A 389 3.25 -23.53 16.64
N LYS A 390 4.29 -23.04 15.95
CA LYS A 390 5.68 -23.42 16.19
C LYS A 390 6.51 -22.20 16.53
N GLU A 391 7.43 -22.39 17.46
CA GLU A 391 8.44 -21.42 17.82
C GLU A 391 9.54 -21.31 16.75
N GLY A 392 10.32 -20.23 16.82
CA GLY A 392 11.56 -20.07 16.06
C GLY A 392 11.53 -19.00 14.96
N TYR A 393 10.37 -18.41 14.68
CA TYR A 393 10.27 -17.26 13.77
C TYR A 393 10.80 -15.99 14.46
N ARG A 394 11.69 -15.29 13.77
CA ARG A 394 12.25 -14.01 14.19
C ARG A 394 11.88 -12.93 13.19
N LEU A 395 11.40 -11.82 13.70
CA LEU A 395 10.99 -10.65 12.95
C LEU A 395 12.12 -9.60 12.98
N LEU A 396 12.53 -9.16 11.80
CA LEU A 396 13.45 -8.06 11.60
C LEU A 396 12.64 -6.85 11.16
N LEU A 397 12.77 -5.75 11.89
CA LEU A 397 12.05 -4.51 11.65
C LEU A 397 13.04 -3.36 11.43
N PRO A 398 12.76 -2.45 10.48
CA PRO A 398 13.52 -1.22 10.33
C PRO A 398 13.56 -0.42 11.64
N GLY A 399 14.75 0.04 12.02
CA GLY A 399 14.94 0.81 13.25
C GLY A 399 15.04 -0.02 14.54
N ILE A 400 14.93 -1.36 14.45
CA ILE A 400 15.10 -2.27 15.58
C ILE A 400 16.40 -3.07 15.43
N LYS A 401 17.35 -2.84 16.36
CA LYS A 401 18.71 -3.40 16.27
C LYS A 401 18.77 -4.93 16.38
N LYS A 402 17.85 -5.56 17.11
CA LYS A 402 17.88 -7.01 17.39
C LYS A 402 16.62 -7.68 16.82
N PRO A 403 16.74 -8.83 16.12
CA PRO A 403 15.59 -9.59 15.69
C PRO A 403 14.67 -9.94 16.86
N VAL A 404 13.37 -9.74 16.67
CA VAL A 404 12.34 -9.90 17.70
C VAL A 404 11.73 -11.29 17.56
N ARG A 405 11.60 -12.03 18.66
CA ARG A 405 11.01 -13.38 18.63
C ARG A 405 9.50 -13.28 18.64
N LEU A 406 8.85 -13.99 17.71
CA LEU A 406 7.39 -14.16 17.71
C LEU A 406 7.02 -15.36 18.56
N THR A 407 6.07 -15.18 19.47
CA THR A 407 5.45 -16.26 20.25
C THR A 407 3.96 -16.30 19.97
N TRP A 408 3.40 -17.51 20.01
CA TRP A 408 2.03 -17.76 19.58
C TRP A 408 1.24 -18.47 20.67
N ASN A 409 -0.03 -18.12 20.81
CA ASN A 409 -0.95 -18.86 21.65
C ASN A 409 -1.25 -20.21 20.98
N THR A 410 -0.97 -21.30 21.68
CA THR A 410 -1.14 -22.66 21.13
C THR A 410 -2.60 -23.11 21.07
N VAL A 411 -3.50 -22.45 21.80
CA VAL A 411 -4.93 -22.78 21.86
C VAL A 411 -5.66 -22.25 20.64
N ASP A 412 -5.49 -20.97 20.34
CA ASP A 412 -6.22 -20.27 19.28
C ASP A 412 -5.33 -19.84 18.10
N GLY A 413 -4.02 -20.00 18.18
CA GLY A 413 -3.08 -19.61 17.12
C GLY A 413 -2.89 -18.11 16.96
N THR A 414 -3.38 -17.28 17.88
CA THR A 414 -3.15 -15.82 17.83
C THR A 414 -1.72 -15.48 18.24
N LEU A 415 -1.20 -14.36 17.73
CA LEU A 415 0.09 -13.83 18.19
C LEU A 415 -0.01 -13.50 19.68
N ALA A 416 0.91 -14.02 20.49
CA ALA A 416 0.94 -13.79 21.94
C ALA A 416 1.93 -12.70 22.35
N SER A 417 3.03 -12.55 21.61
CA SER A 417 3.99 -11.47 21.82
C SER A 417 4.96 -11.38 20.62
N PRO A 418 5.48 -10.18 20.30
CA PRO A 418 5.10 -8.88 20.86
C PRO A 418 3.84 -8.31 20.19
N PHE A 419 3.12 -7.44 20.89
CA PHE A 419 2.03 -6.64 20.31
C PHE A 419 2.46 -5.21 19.99
N LEU A 420 3.43 -4.69 20.74
CA LEU A 420 3.91 -3.32 20.67
C LEU A 420 5.44 -3.30 20.76
N ILE A 421 6.09 -2.49 19.92
CA ILE A 421 7.54 -2.30 19.94
C ILE A 421 7.88 -0.83 19.70
N ASP A 422 8.53 -0.20 20.67
CA ASP A 422 9.02 1.18 20.56
C ASP A 422 10.21 1.28 19.58
N VAL A 423 10.28 2.37 18.81
CA VAL A 423 11.31 2.58 17.78
C VAL A 423 12.08 3.88 18.02
N GLU A 424 13.38 3.76 18.31
CA GLU A 424 14.25 4.93 18.48
C GLU A 424 14.77 5.49 17.14
N GLN A 425 14.90 4.65 16.10
CA GLN A 425 15.52 5.00 14.83
C GLN A 425 14.53 4.90 13.65
N SER A 426 13.48 5.73 13.68
CA SER A 426 12.42 5.72 12.65
C SER A 426 12.89 6.07 11.23
N ALA A 427 14.07 6.69 11.09
CA ALA A 427 14.68 6.99 9.78
C ALA A 427 14.83 5.73 8.89
N ALA A 428 15.07 4.57 9.50
CA ALA A 428 15.27 3.33 8.77
C ALA A 428 14.04 2.90 7.94
N LEU A 429 12.83 3.31 8.32
CA LEU A 429 11.62 3.04 7.52
C LEU A 429 11.60 3.85 6.23
N LEU A 430 12.23 5.03 6.20
CA LEU A 430 12.34 5.83 5.00
C LEU A 430 13.19 5.13 3.94
N ASP A 431 14.13 4.27 4.37
CA ASP A 431 15.02 3.50 3.50
C ASP A 431 14.42 2.16 3.07
N SER A 432 13.74 1.46 3.99
CA SER A 432 13.13 0.17 3.71
C SER A 432 11.83 0.00 4.53
N PRO A 433 10.65 0.26 3.95
CA PRO A 433 9.36 0.13 4.62
C PRO A 433 8.83 -1.32 4.58
N PHE A 434 9.71 -2.29 4.75
CA PHE A 434 9.40 -3.72 4.72
C PHE A 434 9.95 -4.41 5.97
N TYR A 435 9.29 -5.51 6.38
CA TYR A 435 9.79 -6.36 7.45
C TYR A 435 10.22 -7.73 6.91
N THR A 436 11.14 -8.39 7.62
CA THR A 436 11.61 -9.73 7.24
C THR A 436 11.33 -10.74 8.35
N LEU A 437 10.71 -11.85 7.99
CA LEU A 437 10.58 -13.05 8.82
C LEU A 437 11.69 -14.03 8.48
N ARG A 438 12.46 -14.40 9.51
CA ARG A 438 13.55 -15.37 9.41
C ARG A 438 13.29 -16.56 10.31
N LYS A 439 13.53 -17.75 9.78
CA LYS A 439 13.56 -19.00 10.53
C LYS A 439 14.72 -19.86 10.05
N THR A 440 15.46 -20.44 10.99
CA THR A 440 16.63 -21.26 10.67
C THR A 440 16.27 -22.42 9.74
N GLY A 441 16.96 -22.51 8.61
CA GLY A 441 16.75 -23.56 7.61
C GLY A 441 15.62 -23.31 6.62
N GLU A 442 14.93 -22.17 6.71
CA GLU A 442 13.90 -21.73 5.76
C GLU A 442 14.38 -20.44 5.05
N ALA A 443 13.83 -20.18 3.86
CA ALA A 443 14.08 -18.92 3.16
C ALA A 443 13.46 -17.75 3.95
N ASP A 444 14.12 -16.59 3.91
CA ASP A 444 13.57 -15.37 4.48
C ASP A 444 12.31 -14.97 3.71
N TRP A 445 11.28 -14.55 4.46
CA TRP A 445 10.05 -14.02 3.89
C TRP A 445 9.99 -12.52 4.17
N THR A 446 9.53 -11.71 3.21
CA THR A 446 9.44 -10.26 3.35
C THR A 446 8.00 -9.80 3.18
N GLY A 447 7.57 -8.85 4.01
CA GLY A 447 6.23 -8.28 3.99
C GLY A 447 6.22 -6.77 4.07
N THR A 448 5.07 -6.18 3.78
CA THR A 448 4.86 -4.72 3.81
C THR A 448 4.52 -4.23 5.21
N ILE A 449 5.04 -3.06 5.57
CA ILE A 449 4.63 -2.35 6.78
C ILE A 449 3.54 -1.35 6.39
N VAL A 450 2.40 -1.39 7.07
CA VAL A 450 1.36 -0.37 6.91
C VAL A 450 1.74 0.82 7.78
N GLU A 451 1.82 2.00 7.18
CA GLU A 451 2.21 3.22 7.88
C GLU A 451 0.97 4.06 8.22
N THR A 452 0.90 4.58 9.45
CA THR A 452 -0.21 5.39 9.97
C THR A 452 0.32 6.68 10.61
N GLY A 453 -0.51 7.71 10.69
CA GLY A 453 -0.09 9.03 11.18
C GLY A 453 0.95 9.70 10.27
N SER A 454 0.88 9.49 8.96
CA SER A 454 1.90 9.94 8.00
C SER A 454 2.10 11.46 7.96
N GLU A 455 1.17 12.24 8.50
CA GLU A 455 1.31 13.66 8.76
C GLU A 455 2.39 13.99 9.82
N TYR A 456 2.77 13.02 10.64
CA TYR A 456 3.87 13.10 11.60
C TYR A 456 5.20 12.52 11.07
N ARG A 457 5.23 12.04 9.81
CA ARG A 457 6.41 11.46 9.15
C ARG A 457 7.49 12.53 8.92
N ARG A 458 8.57 12.47 9.70
CA ARG A 458 9.75 13.35 9.53
C ARG A 458 10.73 12.78 8.49
N ALA A 459 10.53 13.15 7.24
CA ALA A 459 11.40 12.75 6.13
C ALA A 459 12.61 13.69 5.90
N LEU A 460 12.49 14.95 6.31
CA LEU A 460 13.52 15.97 6.14
C LEU A 460 14.22 16.29 7.47
N ARG A 461 15.45 16.78 7.37
CA ARG A 461 16.26 17.30 8.48
C ARG A 461 17.17 18.41 7.97
N PHE A 462 17.70 19.21 8.87
CA PHE A 462 18.75 20.16 8.56
C PHE A 462 20.11 19.47 8.36
N LYS A 463 20.96 20.10 7.55
CA LYS A 463 22.34 19.67 7.27
C LYS A 463 23.21 19.70 8.53
N SER A 464 23.11 20.76 9.32
CA SER A 464 23.98 20.99 10.48
C SER A 464 23.22 21.48 11.73
N LEU A 465 23.91 21.40 12.88
CA LEU A 465 23.42 21.99 14.13
C LEU A 465 23.27 23.51 14.03
N ASP A 466 24.19 24.19 13.31
CA ASP A 466 24.13 25.64 13.10
C ASP A 466 22.84 26.02 12.34
N ASP A 467 22.45 25.25 11.32
CA ASP A 467 21.21 25.48 10.58
C ASP A 467 19.97 25.32 11.47
N VAL A 468 19.95 24.33 12.36
CA VAL A 468 18.86 24.15 13.33
C VAL A 468 18.76 25.37 14.25
N LEU A 469 19.89 25.85 14.79
CA LEU A 469 19.91 27.00 15.69
C LEU A 469 19.52 28.29 14.97
N ASP A 470 19.94 28.46 13.72
CA ASP A 470 19.54 29.60 12.88
C ASP A 470 18.05 29.57 12.57
N SER A 471 17.48 28.39 12.32
CA SER A 471 16.03 28.22 12.14
C SER A 471 15.23 28.66 13.37
N TYR A 472 15.79 28.57 14.58
CA TYR A 472 15.13 29.01 15.81
C TYR A 472 15.22 30.51 16.03
N MET A 473 16.23 31.16 15.45
CA MET A 473 16.40 32.61 15.52
C MET A 473 15.59 33.33 14.43
N ASN A 474 15.35 32.66 13.30
CA ASN A 474 14.56 33.19 12.19
C ASN A 474 13.05 32.97 12.42
N SER A 475 12.23 33.90 11.93
CA SER A 475 10.76 33.84 12.04
C SER A 475 10.08 33.09 10.88
N SER A 476 10.86 32.58 9.92
CA SER A 476 10.36 31.81 8.77
C SER A 476 9.98 30.39 9.20
N GLU A 477 9.07 29.76 8.47
CA GLU A 477 8.71 28.36 8.72
C GLU A 477 9.90 27.44 8.38
N PRO A 478 10.31 26.52 9.28
CA PRO A 478 11.47 25.65 9.07
C PRO A 478 11.38 24.81 7.79
N GLU A 479 10.17 24.46 7.35
CA GLU A 479 9.90 23.67 6.14
C GLU A 479 10.29 24.37 4.83
N GLN A 480 10.45 25.69 4.86
CA GLN A 480 10.78 26.51 3.68
C GLN A 480 12.29 26.79 3.57
N SER A 481 13.11 26.12 4.39
CA SER A 481 14.56 26.32 4.39
C SER A 481 15.23 25.58 3.24
N ASP A 482 16.11 26.26 2.51
CA ASP A 482 16.97 25.68 1.47
C ASP A 482 18.06 24.73 2.05
N ASN A 483 18.22 24.70 3.37
CA ASN A 483 19.19 23.85 4.07
C ASN A 483 18.62 22.51 4.53
N LEU A 484 17.42 22.15 4.07
CA LEU A 484 16.84 20.84 4.33
C LEU A 484 17.42 19.77 3.41
N ILE A 485 17.63 18.58 3.97
CA ILE A 485 18.07 17.37 3.28
C ILE A 485 17.20 16.19 3.72
N LEU A 486 17.24 15.12 2.94
CA LEU A 486 16.60 13.86 3.29
C LEU A 486 17.26 13.23 4.53
N ARG A 487 16.43 12.72 5.44
CA ARG A 487 16.87 11.98 6.63
C ARG A 487 17.29 10.54 6.31
N SER A 488 16.78 10.00 5.21
CA SER A 488 17.11 8.68 4.67
C SER A 488 18.58 8.57 4.27
N VAL A 489 19.21 7.43 4.55
CA VAL A 489 20.61 7.15 4.16
C VAL A 489 20.69 6.86 2.67
N ALA A 490 19.77 6.05 2.13
CA ALA A 490 19.71 5.74 0.70
C ALA A 490 19.32 6.95 -0.17
N GLY A 491 18.81 8.03 0.43
CA GLY A 491 18.44 9.26 -0.24
C GLY A 491 19.61 10.20 -0.51
N GLN A 492 20.79 9.91 0.03
CA GLN A 492 22.02 10.67 -0.22
C GLN A 492 22.76 10.19 -1.48
N ASP A 493 22.52 8.94 -1.92
CA ASP A 493 23.27 8.31 -3.03
C ASP A 493 22.60 8.40 -4.41
N GLU A 494 21.31 8.72 -4.52
CA GLU A 494 20.59 8.72 -5.81
C GLU A 494 20.54 10.11 -6.46
N LEU A 495 21.49 10.35 -7.37
CA LEU A 495 21.40 11.25 -8.54
C LEU A 495 21.14 12.74 -8.27
N PHE A 496 22.06 13.37 -7.54
CA PHE A 496 22.73 14.63 -7.92
C PHE A 496 24.06 14.71 -7.17
N SER A 497 24.83 13.63 -7.23
CA SER A 497 26.27 13.77 -7.02
C SER A 497 26.83 14.53 -8.23
N GLU A 498 26.60 15.85 -8.29
CA GLU A 498 27.80 16.68 -8.43
C GLU A 498 28.74 16.11 -7.38
N GLU A 499 29.95 15.76 -7.78
CA GLU A 499 31.03 15.44 -6.86
C GLU A 499 31.14 16.59 -5.84
N SER A 500 30.28 16.63 -4.83
CA SER A 500 30.63 17.18 -3.56
C SER A 500 31.63 16.17 -3.08
N ASP A 501 32.88 16.42 -3.43
CA ASP A 501 34.01 15.85 -2.75
C ASP A 501 33.58 15.66 -1.29
N GLU A 502 33.50 14.42 -0.82
CA GLU A 502 33.59 14.11 0.61
C GLU A 502 35.00 14.47 1.11
N THR A 503 35.51 15.63 0.72
CA THR A 503 36.35 16.40 1.61
C THR A 503 35.44 16.78 2.75
N GLU A 504 35.76 16.25 3.92
CA GLU A 504 35.43 16.82 5.21
C GLU A 504 35.83 18.32 5.22
N TYR A 505 35.08 19.18 4.54
CA TYR A 505 34.96 20.57 4.92
C TYR A 505 34.01 20.57 6.12
N LEU A 506 34.51 20.03 7.23
CA LEU A 506 34.17 20.51 8.56
C LEU A 506 34.48 22.01 8.52
N SER A 507 33.51 22.83 8.12
CA SER A 507 33.57 24.26 8.44
C SER A 507 33.78 24.31 9.95
N PRO A 508 34.78 25.04 10.46
CA PRO A 508 34.96 25.16 11.91
C PRO A 508 33.64 25.67 12.48
N GLU A 509 32.97 24.83 13.26
CA GLU A 509 31.62 25.06 13.75
C GLU A 509 31.58 26.41 14.46
N ALA A 510 30.82 27.35 13.91
CA ALA A 510 30.77 28.74 14.33
C ALA A 510 29.70 28.97 15.40
N THR A 511 29.23 27.91 16.06
CA THR A 511 28.23 28.01 17.12
C THR A 511 28.86 28.62 18.37
N SER A 512 28.67 29.92 18.58
CA SER A 512 29.07 30.58 19.82
C SER A 512 28.07 30.28 20.95
N TYR A 513 28.53 30.36 22.20
CA TYR A 513 27.66 30.31 23.38
C TYR A 513 26.49 31.30 23.28
N PHE A 514 26.75 32.51 22.74
CA PHE A 514 25.71 33.52 22.55
C PHE A 514 24.61 33.03 21.59
N ARG A 515 24.98 32.45 20.45
CA ARG A 515 24.02 31.90 19.48
C ARG A 515 23.21 30.77 20.08
N LEU A 516 23.87 29.84 20.79
CA LEU A 516 23.21 28.77 21.52
C LEU A 516 22.15 29.33 22.48
N PHE A 517 22.53 30.14 23.46
CA PHE A 517 21.59 30.63 24.47
C PHE A 517 20.49 31.50 23.87
N GLN A 518 20.78 32.29 22.83
CA GLN A 518 19.77 33.09 22.14
C GLN A 518 18.73 32.21 21.44
N ALA A 519 19.17 31.21 20.66
CA ALA A 519 18.29 30.28 19.97
C ALA A 519 17.41 29.49 20.95
N MET A 520 17.99 28.96 22.03
CA MET A 520 17.25 28.20 23.05
C MET A 520 16.23 29.06 23.78
N ARG A 521 16.56 30.32 24.10
CA ARG A 521 15.62 31.27 24.72
C ARG A 521 14.45 31.58 23.79
N LEU A 522 14.72 31.85 22.51
CA LEU A 522 13.67 32.13 21.52
C LEU A 522 12.77 30.92 21.31
N ARG A 523 13.35 29.73 21.13
CA ARG A 523 12.60 28.48 20.99
C ARG A 523 11.76 28.17 22.22
N SER A 524 12.30 28.35 23.43
CA SER A 524 11.57 28.16 24.69
C SER A 524 10.35 29.09 24.80
N LYS A 525 10.49 30.36 24.38
CA LYS A 525 9.36 31.30 24.33
C LYS A 525 8.27 30.82 23.37
N THR A 526 8.66 30.34 22.20
CA THR A 526 7.74 29.79 21.19
C THR A 526 7.01 28.56 21.70
N LEU A 527 7.71 27.59 22.30
CA LEU A 527 7.11 26.38 22.89
C LEU A 527 6.15 26.74 24.04
N SER A 528 6.52 27.68 24.91
CA SER A 528 5.69 28.10 26.04
C SER A 528 4.38 28.78 25.62
N ALA A 529 4.38 29.43 24.45
CA ALA A 529 3.22 30.13 23.91
C ALA A 529 2.19 29.20 23.24
N MET A 530 2.58 27.98 22.84
CA MET A 530 1.70 27.03 22.13
C MET A 530 0.56 26.56 23.02
N ASP A 531 -0.68 26.62 22.54
CA ASP A 531 -1.88 26.15 23.23
C ASP A 531 -2.49 24.87 22.61
N ASN A 532 -2.01 24.49 21.43
CA ASN A 532 -2.43 23.30 20.71
C ASN A 532 -1.46 22.13 20.93
N ARG A 533 -2.01 20.99 21.35
CA ARG A 533 -1.30 19.73 21.58
C ARG A 533 -0.69 19.14 20.31
N GLU A 534 -1.39 19.20 19.19
CA GLU A 534 -0.88 18.72 17.89
C GLU A 534 0.31 19.57 17.43
N GLN A 535 0.19 20.89 17.50
CA GLN A 535 1.28 21.80 17.14
C GLN A 535 2.51 21.59 18.03
N LEU A 536 2.30 21.39 19.35
CA LEU A 536 3.38 21.06 20.26
C LEU A 536 4.06 19.74 19.86
N HIS A 537 3.28 18.68 19.60
CA HIS A 537 3.82 17.39 19.16
C HIS A 537 4.70 17.54 17.90
N ARG A 538 4.17 18.19 16.85
CA ARG A 538 4.91 18.42 15.59
C ARG A 538 6.25 19.12 15.82
N ARG A 539 6.26 20.14 16.69
CA ARG A 539 7.45 20.93 17.05
C ARG A 539 8.46 20.18 17.91
N LEU A 540 8.03 19.12 18.57
CA LEU A 540 8.88 18.22 19.34
C LEU A 540 9.43 17.08 18.49
N PHE A 541 8.64 16.50 17.57
CA PHE A 541 8.98 15.21 16.96
C PHE A 541 8.97 15.16 15.42
N SER A 542 8.13 15.94 14.73
CA SER A 542 7.81 15.66 13.32
C SER A 542 8.31 16.68 12.31
N GLU A 543 8.31 17.96 12.66
CA GLU A 543 8.77 19.01 11.74
C GLU A 543 10.30 19.04 11.61
N PRO A 544 10.85 19.53 10.49
CA PRO A 544 12.26 19.85 10.40
C PRO A 544 12.67 20.86 11.49
N GLY A 545 13.79 20.61 12.14
CA GLY A 545 14.27 21.39 13.28
C GLY A 545 13.46 21.14 14.56
N CYS A 546 12.70 20.05 14.66
CA CYS A 546 12.02 19.71 15.91
C CYS A 546 13.02 19.40 17.04
N LEU A 547 12.53 19.40 18.29
CA LEU A 547 13.38 19.15 19.46
C LEU A 547 14.08 17.78 19.41
N LEU A 548 13.43 16.77 18.84
CA LEU A 548 14.01 15.44 18.63
C LEU A 548 15.21 15.50 17.67
N GLU A 549 15.13 16.27 16.60
CA GLU A 549 16.24 16.41 15.64
C GLU A 549 17.45 17.05 16.31
N LEU A 550 17.22 18.12 17.05
CA LEU A 550 18.25 18.75 17.87
C LEU A 550 18.84 17.74 18.87
N ALA A 551 18.00 16.96 19.55
CA ALA A 551 18.47 15.97 20.51
C ALA A 551 19.33 14.86 19.86
N GLU A 552 18.95 14.39 18.67
CA GLU A 552 19.73 13.43 17.88
C GLU A 552 21.10 13.99 17.48
N MET A 553 21.15 15.23 16.96
CA MET A 553 22.40 15.89 16.57
C MET A 553 23.32 16.12 17.78
N VAL A 554 22.76 16.56 18.90
CA VAL A 554 23.53 16.82 20.12
C VAL A 554 24.04 15.52 20.73
N LYS A 555 23.27 14.43 20.74
CA LYS A 555 23.74 13.10 21.17
C LYS A 555 24.94 12.64 20.34
N ALA A 556 24.83 12.68 19.02
CA ALA A 556 25.94 12.30 18.13
C ALA A 556 27.20 13.15 18.37
N ARG A 557 27.02 14.47 18.59
CA ARG A 557 28.12 15.39 18.91
C ARG A 557 28.76 15.08 20.27
N VAL A 558 27.96 14.84 21.31
CA VAL A 558 28.43 14.50 22.65
C VAL A 558 29.21 13.19 22.65
N GLU A 559 28.77 12.20 21.87
CA GLU A 559 29.48 10.92 21.71
C GLU A 559 30.84 11.09 21.01
N LYS A 560 30.92 11.96 19.98
CA LYS A 560 32.16 12.26 19.28
C LYS A 560 33.14 13.10 20.12
N GLU A 561 32.62 14.05 20.90
CA GLU A 561 33.39 15.01 21.69
C GLU A 561 32.94 15.05 23.18
N PRO A 562 33.19 13.99 23.96
CA PRO A 562 32.63 13.83 25.31
C PRO A 562 33.29 14.72 26.37
N ALA A 563 34.36 15.45 26.06
CA ALA A 563 35.09 16.31 27.00
C ALA A 563 34.82 17.81 26.81
N SER A 564 33.89 18.18 25.93
CA SER A 564 33.60 19.57 25.58
C SER A 564 32.69 20.25 26.61
N VAL A 565 33.13 21.39 27.15
CA VAL A 565 32.32 22.26 28.02
C VAL A 565 31.12 22.83 27.25
N PHE A 566 31.30 23.14 25.97
CA PHE A 566 30.20 23.59 25.13
C PHE A 566 29.12 22.52 25.00
N ASN A 567 29.52 21.27 24.78
CA ASN A 567 28.59 20.13 24.68
C ASN A 567 27.87 19.86 26.01
N TRP A 568 28.49 20.18 27.14
CA TRP A 568 27.84 20.12 28.45
C TRP A 568 26.70 21.13 28.56
N PHE A 569 26.93 22.40 28.18
CA PHE A 569 25.87 23.42 28.17
C PHE A 569 24.76 23.04 27.17
N LEU A 570 25.14 22.63 25.97
CA LEU A 570 24.21 22.22 24.91
C LEU A 570 23.29 21.08 25.37
N ALA A 571 23.83 20.04 26.02
CA ALA A 571 23.02 18.94 26.55
C ALA A 571 22.03 19.41 27.62
N HIS A 572 22.44 20.32 28.52
CA HIS A 572 21.54 20.87 29.54
C HIS A 572 20.45 21.75 28.95
N GLU A 573 20.77 22.63 27.99
CA GLU A 573 19.77 23.46 27.32
C GLU A 573 18.68 22.61 26.62
N VAL A 574 19.08 21.52 25.96
CA VAL A 574 18.12 20.59 25.35
C VAL A 574 17.23 19.91 26.40
N ASN A 575 17.83 19.43 27.50
CA ASN A 575 17.08 18.80 28.59
C ASN A 575 16.11 19.80 29.26
N SER A 576 16.52 21.05 29.46
CA SER A 576 15.66 22.11 29.99
C SER A 576 14.50 22.42 29.04
N MET A 577 14.71 22.43 27.73
CA MET A 577 13.62 22.56 26.75
C MET A 577 12.67 21.37 26.78
N ALA A 578 13.18 20.14 26.93
CA ALA A 578 12.34 18.95 27.05
C ALA A 578 11.48 18.99 28.31
N ALA A 579 12.04 19.42 29.45
CA ALA A 579 11.29 19.62 30.70
C ALA A 579 10.24 20.72 30.57
N LEU A 580 10.58 21.84 29.93
CA LEU A 580 9.63 22.93 29.62
C LEU A 580 8.47 22.45 28.74
N ALA A 581 8.77 21.68 27.68
CA ALA A 581 7.78 21.12 26.79
C ALA A 581 6.84 20.14 27.52
N GLN A 582 7.38 19.31 28.42
CA GLN A 582 6.61 18.40 29.24
C GLN A 582 5.65 19.16 30.18
N ALA A 583 6.15 20.15 30.92
CA ALA A 583 5.33 21.02 31.76
C ALA A 583 4.24 21.75 30.95
N ARG A 584 4.57 22.18 29.73
CA ARG A 584 3.60 22.83 28.84
C ARG A 584 2.51 21.87 28.36
N LEU A 585 2.87 20.64 28.01
CA LEU A 585 1.88 19.62 27.66
C LEU A 585 0.92 19.35 28.82
N ASP A 586 1.44 19.25 30.05
CA ASP A 586 0.62 19.06 31.25
C ASP A 586 -0.37 20.21 31.45
N ASP A 587 0.06 21.45 31.21
CA ASP A 587 -0.81 22.62 31.28
C ASP A 587 -1.89 22.65 30.19
N ILE A 588 -1.56 22.22 28.97
CA ILE A 588 -2.53 22.07 27.88
C ILE A 588 -3.55 20.99 28.25
N ASN A 589 -3.11 19.83 28.74
CA ASN A 589 -3.97 18.72 29.13
C ASN A 589 -4.93 19.09 30.27
N LYS A 590 -4.49 19.91 31.23
CA LYS A 590 -5.37 20.43 32.29
C LYS A 590 -6.46 21.35 31.75
N LYS A 591 -6.20 22.07 30.66
CA LYS A 591 -7.12 23.05 30.08
C LYS A 591 -8.06 22.45 29.03
N ASN A 592 -7.59 21.47 28.26
CA ASN A 592 -8.29 20.88 27.12
C ASN A 592 -8.15 19.35 27.12
N ALA A 593 -9.19 18.64 27.55
CA ALA A 593 -9.19 17.16 27.63
C ALA A 593 -9.57 16.43 26.32
N SER A 594 -9.84 17.15 25.22
CA SER A 594 -10.48 16.57 24.02
C SER A 594 -9.54 16.28 22.84
N SER A 595 -8.21 16.37 23.02
CA SER A 595 -7.24 16.17 21.94
C SER A 595 -6.69 14.74 21.90
N THR A 596 -6.47 14.19 20.70
CA THR A 596 -6.09 12.78 20.46
C THR A 596 -4.58 12.50 20.37
N ALA A 597 -3.74 13.53 20.16
CA ALA A 597 -2.31 13.33 19.90
C ALA A 597 -1.48 12.91 21.13
N ASP A 598 -1.22 11.61 21.34
CA ASP A 598 -0.47 11.12 22.51
C ASP A 598 1.06 11.12 22.36
N ILE A 599 1.77 11.46 23.44
CA ILE A 599 3.24 11.42 23.49
C ILE A 599 3.63 10.35 24.50
N SER A 600 4.25 9.29 23.99
CA SER A 600 4.62 8.12 24.79
C SER A 600 5.79 8.39 25.74
N ALA A 601 5.95 7.53 26.75
CA ALA A 601 7.10 7.60 27.65
C ALA A 601 8.45 7.43 26.90
N HIS A 602 8.49 6.59 25.87
CA HIS A 602 9.71 6.38 25.08
C HIS A 602 10.05 7.63 24.24
N GLN A 603 9.07 8.37 23.72
CA GLN A 603 9.28 9.63 23.01
C GLN A 603 9.85 10.71 23.94
N TRP A 604 9.36 10.80 25.18
CA TRP A 604 9.98 11.69 26.16
C TRP A 604 11.43 11.29 26.49
N SER A 605 11.70 10.00 26.58
CA SER A 605 13.06 9.47 26.78
C SER A 605 14.00 9.82 25.62
N SER A 606 13.49 9.81 24.38
CA SER A 606 14.32 10.09 23.19
C SER A 606 14.79 11.55 23.11
N LEU A 607 14.10 12.49 23.77
CA LEU A 607 14.53 13.89 23.89
C LEU A 607 15.65 14.10 24.93
N ARG A 608 15.82 13.17 25.88
CA ARG A 608 16.80 13.33 26.97
C ARG A 608 18.21 13.02 26.50
N ILE A 609 19.16 13.87 26.91
CA ILE A 609 20.58 13.74 26.59
C ILE A 609 21.37 13.59 27.89
N PRO A 610 22.10 12.48 28.09
CA PRO A 610 23.05 12.38 29.20
C PRO A 610 24.14 13.46 29.07
N PRO A 611 24.28 14.40 30.02
CA PRO A 611 25.32 15.41 29.92
C PRO A 611 26.72 14.77 29.97
N PRO A 612 27.67 15.19 29.10
CA PRO A 612 29.02 14.64 29.09
C PRO A 612 29.73 14.85 30.43
N PRO A 613 30.59 13.90 30.87
CA PRO A 613 31.39 14.09 32.07
C PRO A 613 32.47 15.15 31.84
N LEU A 614 32.45 16.22 32.63
CA LEU A 614 33.51 17.23 32.61
C LEU A 614 34.71 16.77 33.43
N LYS A 615 35.89 16.75 32.82
CA LYS A 615 37.14 16.44 33.53
C LYS A 615 37.65 17.70 34.26
N GLY A 616 37.75 17.65 35.59
CA GLY A 616 38.21 18.79 36.40
C GLY A 616 38.68 18.41 37.80
N LYS A 617 39.28 19.37 38.52
CA LYS A 617 39.70 19.22 39.93
C LYS A 617 38.46 19.26 40.85
N LYS A 618 38.56 18.90 42.13
CA LYS A 618 37.44 18.98 43.10
C LYS A 618 36.76 20.37 43.15
N SER A 619 37.47 21.45 42.86
CA SER A 619 36.92 22.81 42.75
C SER A 619 35.98 23.02 41.56
N THR A 620 36.10 22.20 40.51
CA THR A 620 35.24 22.21 39.32
C THR A 620 33.83 21.76 39.67
N GLN A 621 33.66 20.79 40.57
CA GLN A 621 32.33 20.30 40.94
C GLN A 621 31.49 21.40 41.62
N ARG A 622 32.08 22.12 42.59
CA ARG A 622 31.41 23.24 43.27
C ARG A 622 30.98 24.36 42.30
N TYR A 623 31.79 24.62 41.27
CA TYR A 623 31.47 25.63 40.25
C TYR A 623 30.34 25.16 39.32
N LEU A 624 30.34 23.88 38.94
CA LEU A 624 29.25 23.28 38.17
C LEU A 624 27.94 23.25 38.97
N ASP A 625 27.99 23.00 40.27
CA ASP A 625 26.80 23.02 41.13
C ASP A 625 26.21 24.45 41.22
N ILE A 626 27.05 25.49 41.23
CA ILE A 626 26.58 26.88 41.15
C ILE A 626 25.94 27.15 39.78
N ILE A 627 26.57 26.74 38.68
CA ILE A 627 26.01 26.93 37.33
C ILE A 627 24.67 26.21 37.19
N ARG A 628 24.57 24.95 37.63
CA ARG A 628 23.30 24.20 37.57
C ARG A 628 22.19 24.91 38.34
N LYS A 629 22.50 25.44 39.51
CA LYS A 629 21.55 26.22 40.32
C LYS A 629 21.13 27.53 39.64
N GLU A 630 22.09 28.32 39.16
CA GLU A 630 21.81 29.64 38.56
C GLU A 630 21.12 29.52 37.19
N CYS A 631 21.44 28.49 36.41
CA CYS A 631 20.83 28.21 35.11
C CYS A 631 19.56 27.32 35.20
N GLY A 632 19.23 26.79 36.38
CA GLY A 632 18.03 25.97 36.60
C GLY A 632 18.10 24.57 36.01
N TYR A 633 19.30 23.98 35.89
CA TYR A 633 19.53 22.64 35.33
C TYR A 633 19.27 21.48 36.30
N ASP A 634 18.99 21.76 37.58
CA ASP A 634 18.74 20.75 38.62
C ASP A 634 17.24 20.35 38.74
N ASN A 635 16.39 20.70 37.77
CA ASN A 635 14.94 20.44 37.78
C ASN A 635 14.52 19.29 36.87
#